data_AF-A0A8H5ZX80-F1
#
_entry.id   AF-A0A8H5ZX80-F1
#
_cell.length_a   1.000
_cell.length_b   1.000
_cell.length_c   1.000
_cell.angle_alpha   90.00
_cell.angle_beta   90.00
_cell.angle_gamma   90.00
#
_symmetry.space_group_name_H-M   'P 1'
#
loop_
_entity.id
_entity.type
_entity.pdbx_description
1 polymer ?
#
loop_
_entity_poly.entity_id
_entity_poly.type
_entity_poly.pdbx_seq_one_letter_code
_entity_poly.pdbx_strand_id
1 'polypeptide(L)'
;GGKTVLADGAVVNASEEEENPDLFMALKGGGYSFGAVTKFTLNADDQEGLIWGGRYILEARRIQNSKVAHGCRKLTTEHPDEEAAIIPVPSAEGWVLFVYYRGARPPADVFERSTELGPKENLPNTWQF
;
A
#
# COMPACT_ATOMS: atom_id res chain seq x y z
N GLY A 1 -10.75 17.76 -2.80
CA GLY A 1 -12.19 18.13 -2.79
C GLY A 1 -12.94 17.34 -3.85
N GLY A 2 -14.26 17.51 -3.96
CA GLY A 2 -15.07 16.73 -4.89
C GLY A 2 -16.53 17.17 -5.02
N LYS A 3 -17.27 16.51 -5.91
CA LYS A 3 -18.73 16.70 -6.08
C LYS A 3 -19.49 15.55 -5.46
N THR A 4 -20.52 15.86 -4.70
CA THR A 4 -21.35 14.88 -4.00
C THR A 4 -22.82 15.16 -4.26
N VAL A 5 -23.59 14.10 -4.55
CA VAL A 5 -25.05 14.14 -4.65
C VAL A 5 -25.63 13.74 -3.31
N LEU A 6 -26.37 14.66 -2.69
CA LEU A 6 -27.02 14.46 -1.40
C LEU A 6 -28.34 13.68 -1.55
N ALA A 7 -28.93 13.27 -0.43
CA ALA A 7 -30.14 12.45 -0.41
C ALA A 7 -31.37 13.14 -1.02
N ASP A 8 -31.42 14.47 -1.00
CA ASP A 8 -32.45 15.29 -1.64
C ASP A 8 -32.20 15.51 -3.14
N GLY A 9 -31.12 14.94 -3.69
CA GLY A 9 -30.71 15.08 -5.08
C GLY A 9 -29.87 16.32 -5.37
N ALA A 10 -29.60 17.17 -4.37
CA ALA A 10 -28.74 18.34 -4.56
C ALA A 10 -27.29 17.94 -4.85
N VAL A 11 -26.64 18.66 -5.75
CA VAL A 11 -25.21 18.47 -6.06
C VAL A 11 -24.42 19.57 -5.37
N VAL A 12 -23.56 19.18 -4.42
CA VAL A 12 -22.74 20.11 -3.63
C VAL A 12 -21.25 19.90 -3.88
N ASN A 13 -20.45 20.93 -3.59
CA ASN A 13 -18.99 20.79 -3.51
C ASN A 13 -18.59 20.48 -2.08
N ALA A 14 -17.70 19.49 -1.89
CA ALA A 14 -17.06 19.23 -0.61
C ALA A 14 -15.56 19.50 -0.74
N SER A 15 -15.08 20.55 -0.08
CA SER A 15 -13.66 20.94 -0.05
C SER A 15 -13.23 21.29 1.38
N GLU A 16 -11.92 21.32 1.60
CA GLU A 16 -11.35 21.53 2.94
C GLU A 16 -11.57 22.95 3.46
N GLU A 17 -11.53 23.95 2.58
CA GLU A 17 -11.50 25.37 2.98
C GLU A 17 -12.70 26.18 2.47
N GLU A 18 -13.34 25.78 1.36
CA GLU A 18 -14.30 26.66 0.66
C GLU A 18 -15.76 26.28 0.90
N GLU A 19 -16.12 24.99 0.82
CA GLU A 19 -17.52 24.56 0.80
C GLU A 19 -17.71 23.19 1.47
N ASN A 20 -18.66 23.08 2.40
CA ASN A 20 -18.99 21.87 3.18
C ASN A 20 -17.76 21.12 3.75
N PRO A 21 -16.92 21.76 4.57
CA PRO A 21 -15.69 21.15 5.10
C PRO A 21 -15.94 19.99 6.06
N ASP A 22 -17.07 20.00 6.76
CA ASP A 22 -17.55 18.90 7.60
C ASP A 22 -17.91 17.67 6.75
N LEU A 23 -18.62 17.86 5.64
CA LEU A 23 -18.91 16.82 4.66
C LEU A 23 -17.61 16.29 4.02
N PHE A 24 -16.68 17.19 3.66
CA PHE A 24 -15.37 16.79 3.11
C PHE A 24 -14.60 15.90 4.09
N MET A 25 -14.58 16.24 5.38
CA MET A 25 -13.98 15.40 6.41
C MET A 25 -14.70 14.06 6.56
N ALA A 26 -16.03 14.05 6.60
CA ALA A 26 -16.83 12.83 6.74
C ALA A 26 -16.62 11.85 5.58
N LEU A 27 -16.45 12.36 4.36
CA LEU A 27 -16.23 11.55 3.16
C LEU A 27 -14.84 10.87 3.12
N LYS A 28 -13.86 11.30 3.95
CA LYS A 28 -12.52 10.67 4.05
C LYS A 28 -12.47 9.39 4.90
N GLY A 29 -13.61 8.76 5.17
CA GLY A 29 -13.68 7.50 5.93
C GLY A 29 -15.09 7.00 6.24
N GLY A 30 -16.11 7.85 6.11
CA GLY A 30 -17.51 7.52 6.35
C GLY A 30 -18.23 6.79 5.21
N GLY A 31 -17.53 6.49 4.12
CA GLY A 31 -18.07 5.79 2.96
C GLY A 31 -19.25 6.52 2.31
N TYR A 32 -20.27 5.76 1.92
CA TYR A 32 -21.45 6.25 1.19
C TYR A 32 -22.56 6.83 2.09
N SER A 33 -22.32 6.97 3.39
CA SER A 33 -23.34 7.40 4.37
C SER A 33 -23.81 8.85 4.17
N PHE A 34 -23.06 9.66 3.41
CA PHE A 34 -23.26 11.10 3.28
C PHE A 34 -23.60 11.55 1.84
N GLY A 35 -23.90 10.59 0.96
CA GLY A 35 -24.24 10.85 -0.43
C GLY A 35 -23.37 10.09 -1.42
N ALA A 36 -23.70 10.24 -2.71
CA ALA A 36 -22.95 9.62 -3.80
C ALA A 36 -21.90 10.60 -4.32
N VAL A 37 -20.62 10.28 -4.14
CA VAL A 37 -19.52 11.09 -4.69
C VAL A 37 -19.40 10.82 -6.19
N THR A 38 -19.54 11.85 -7.00
CA THR A 38 -19.51 11.77 -8.48
C THR A 38 -18.22 12.32 -9.09
N LYS A 39 -17.44 13.08 -8.31
CA LYS A 39 -16.11 13.58 -8.73
C LYS A 39 -15.15 13.64 -7.55
N PHE A 40 -13.93 13.16 -7.76
CA PHE A 40 -12.80 13.36 -6.87
C PHE A 40 -11.76 14.26 -7.53
N THR A 41 -11.19 15.16 -6.76
CA THR A 41 -9.95 15.88 -7.09
C THR A 41 -8.89 15.41 -6.11
N LEU A 42 -7.84 14.79 -6.63
CA LEU A 42 -6.72 14.21 -5.88
C LEU A 42 -5.45 15.00 -6.17
N ASN A 43 -4.59 15.14 -5.17
CA ASN A 43 -3.20 15.52 -5.39
C ASN A 43 -2.45 14.24 -5.78
N ALA A 44 -1.71 14.32 -6.88
CA ALA A 44 -0.84 13.24 -7.34
C ALA A 44 0.60 13.71 -7.27
N ASP A 45 1.47 12.87 -6.76
CA ASP A 45 2.92 13.10 -6.78
C ASP A 45 3.49 12.61 -8.12
N ASP A 46 4.52 13.30 -8.61
CA ASP A 46 5.27 12.84 -9.78
C ASP A 46 6.03 11.55 -9.43
N GLN A 47 5.79 10.49 -10.19
CA GLN A 47 6.55 9.25 -10.08
C GLN A 47 7.76 9.33 -11.01
N GLU A 48 8.83 9.95 -10.53
CA GLU A 48 10.12 9.97 -11.23
C GLU A 48 11.02 8.80 -10.81
N GLY A 49 11.91 8.40 -11.72
CA GLY A 49 12.96 7.43 -11.44
C GLY A 49 12.55 5.96 -11.60
N LEU A 50 13.42 5.08 -11.12
CA LEU A 50 13.25 3.64 -11.23
C LEU A 50 12.44 3.11 -10.04
N ILE A 51 11.63 2.09 -10.29
CA ILE A 51 10.97 1.31 -9.24
C ILE A 51 11.52 -0.10 -9.28
N TRP A 52 11.99 -0.59 -8.15
CA TRP A 52 12.30 -2.00 -7.96
C TRP A 52 11.13 -2.67 -7.28
N GLY A 53 10.65 -3.78 -7.82
CA GLY A 53 9.53 -4.48 -7.21
C GLY A 53 9.15 -5.75 -7.94
N GLY A 54 8.28 -6.51 -7.30
CA GLY A 54 7.80 -7.79 -7.79
C GLY A 54 7.42 -8.68 -6.62
N ARG A 55 7.70 -9.98 -6.74
CA ARG A 55 7.27 -10.95 -5.74
C ARG A 55 8.35 -11.94 -5.33
N TYR A 56 8.27 -12.33 -4.08
CA TYR A 56 8.89 -13.54 -3.54
C TYR A 56 7.82 -14.60 -3.30
N ILE A 57 8.08 -15.86 -3.66
CA ILE A 57 7.34 -17.00 -3.12
C ILE A 57 8.22 -17.69 -2.09
N LEU A 58 7.72 -17.82 -0.87
CA LEU A 58 8.33 -18.62 0.18
C LEU A 58 7.47 -19.84 0.46
N GLU A 59 8.06 -21.02 0.33
CA GLU A 59 7.49 -22.22 0.93
C GLU A 59 7.80 -22.17 2.42
N ALA A 60 6.77 -22.10 3.27
CA ALA A 60 6.96 -22.01 4.70
C ALA A 60 6.23 -23.14 5.39
N ARG A 61 6.97 -23.92 6.19
CA ARG A 61 6.34 -24.85 7.13
C ARG A 61 5.66 -24.04 8.24
N ARG A 62 4.63 -24.60 8.87
CA ARG A 62 3.92 -23.94 10.00
C ARG A 62 4.85 -23.36 11.07
N ILE A 63 5.97 -24.02 11.39
CA ILE A 63 6.93 -23.55 12.39
C ILE A 63 7.77 -22.33 11.95
N GLN A 64 7.83 -22.06 10.65
CA GLN A 64 8.60 -20.96 10.05
C GLN A 64 7.73 -19.74 9.73
N ASN A 65 6.40 -19.88 9.71
CA ASN A 65 5.47 -18.77 9.43
C ASN A 65 5.65 -17.57 10.37
N SER A 66 5.97 -17.83 11.64
CA SER A 66 6.23 -16.76 12.61
C SER A 66 7.46 -15.93 12.25
N LYS A 67 8.48 -16.51 11.60
CA LYS A 67 9.67 -15.77 11.16
C LYS A 67 9.34 -14.78 10.05
N VAL A 68 8.61 -15.24 9.01
CA VAL A 68 8.20 -14.38 7.89
C VAL A 68 7.28 -13.25 8.39
N ALA A 69 6.28 -13.60 9.21
CA ALA A 69 5.38 -12.62 9.80
C ALA A 69 6.12 -11.60 10.67
N HIS A 70 7.09 -12.04 11.47
CA HIS A 70 7.92 -11.16 12.30
C HIS A 70 8.81 -10.24 11.47
N GLY A 71 9.44 -10.76 10.40
CA GLY A 71 10.22 -9.96 9.46
C GLY A 71 9.38 -8.86 8.81
N CYS A 72 8.20 -9.21 8.30
CA CYS A 72 7.28 -8.25 7.69
C CYS A 72 6.81 -7.19 8.69
N ARG A 73 6.46 -7.61 9.92
CA ARG A 73 6.08 -6.68 11.00
C ARG A 73 7.21 -5.71 11.32
N LYS A 74 8.45 -6.19 11.46
CA LYS A 74 9.59 -5.32 11.76
C LYS A 74 9.81 -4.25 10.70
N LEU A 75 9.73 -4.62 9.41
CA LEU A 75 9.82 -3.66 8.32
C LEU A 75 8.73 -2.58 8.44
N THR A 76 7.49 -2.97 8.69
CA THR A 76 6.37 -2.02 8.70
C THR A 76 6.21 -1.21 9.99
N THR A 77 6.82 -1.63 11.11
CA THR A 77 6.63 -0.95 12.41
C THR A 77 7.90 -0.46 13.09
N GLU A 78 9.05 -1.06 12.84
CA GLU A 78 10.30 -0.80 13.58
C GLU A 78 11.42 -0.24 12.69
N HIS A 79 11.38 -0.52 11.39
CA HIS A 79 12.33 -0.01 10.40
C HIS A 79 11.60 0.47 9.13
N PRO A 80 10.71 1.49 9.25
CA PRO A 80 10.06 2.03 8.07
C PRO A 80 11.10 2.76 7.22
N ASP A 81 11.46 2.16 6.09
CA ASP A 81 12.06 2.87 4.98
C ASP A 81 10.90 3.45 4.17
N GLU A 82 10.79 4.78 4.09
CA GLU A 82 9.69 5.47 3.42
C GLU A 82 9.60 5.12 1.92
N GLU A 83 10.70 4.62 1.35
CA GLU A 83 10.75 4.19 -0.05
C GLU A 83 10.40 2.71 -0.22
N ALA A 84 10.29 1.93 0.85
CA ALA A 84 10.01 0.51 0.81
C ALA A 84 8.57 0.19 1.26
N ALA A 85 7.95 -0.74 0.55
CA ALA A 85 6.68 -1.34 0.99
C ALA A 85 6.69 -2.86 0.80
N ILE A 86 5.95 -3.53 1.68
CA ILE A 86 5.75 -4.98 1.62
C ILE A 86 4.28 -5.31 1.87
N ILE A 87 3.71 -6.16 1.03
CA ILE A 87 2.38 -6.74 1.21
C ILE A 87 2.55 -8.24 1.39
N PRO A 88 2.48 -8.74 2.64
CA PRO A 88 2.58 -10.16 2.91
C PRO A 88 1.22 -10.84 2.71
N VAL A 89 1.17 -11.83 1.82
CA VAL A 89 -0.02 -12.62 1.52
C VAL A 89 0.21 -14.05 1.99
N PRO A 90 -0.27 -14.44 3.18
CA PRO A 90 -0.16 -15.81 3.65
C PRO A 90 -1.07 -16.75 2.85
N SER A 91 -0.62 -17.98 2.64
CA SER A 91 -1.39 -19.07 2.03
C SER A 91 -1.16 -20.37 2.81
N ALA A 92 -1.88 -21.44 2.41
CA ALA A 92 -1.67 -22.76 3.00
C ALA A 92 -0.28 -23.35 2.68
N GLU A 93 0.33 -22.93 1.55
CA GLU A 93 1.61 -23.43 1.05
C GLU A 93 2.80 -22.56 1.48
N GLY A 94 2.54 -21.37 2.04
CA GLY A 94 3.56 -20.46 2.54
C GLY A 94 3.16 -19.00 2.36
N TRP A 95 3.98 -18.22 1.67
CA TRP A 95 3.78 -16.78 1.53
C TRP A 95 4.08 -16.29 0.11
N VAL A 96 3.26 -15.36 -0.35
CA VAL A 96 3.64 -14.45 -1.44
C VAL A 96 3.93 -13.09 -0.80
N LEU A 97 5.14 -12.58 -1.00
CA LEU A 97 5.49 -11.23 -0.56
C LEU A 97 5.58 -10.35 -1.80
N PHE A 98 4.65 -9.41 -1.93
CA PHE A 98 4.82 -8.32 -2.91
C PHE A 98 5.70 -7.26 -2.28
N VAL A 99 6.78 -6.91 -2.98
CA VAL A 99 7.77 -5.94 -2.51
C VAL A 99 7.85 -4.78 -3.50
N TYR A 100 8.06 -3.61 -2.94
CA TYR A 100 8.20 -2.35 -3.66
C TYR A 100 9.35 -1.56 -3.03
N TYR A 101 10.15 -0.92 -3.87
CA TYR A 101 11.16 0.03 -3.48
C TYR A 101 11.25 1.16 -4.52
N ARG A 102 11.17 2.42 -4.07
CA ARG A 102 11.39 3.58 -4.94
C ARG A 102 12.90 3.75 -5.17
N GLY A 103 13.40 3.16 -6.25
CA GLY A 103 14.79 3.25 -6.66
C GLY A 103 15.22 2.09 -7.55
N ALA A 104 16.49 2.10 -7.96
CA ALA A 104 17.03 1.03 -8.81
C ALA A 104 17.04 -0.33 -8.11
N ARG A 105 17.32 -0.35 -6.79
CA ARG A 105 17.34 -1.54 -5.94
C ARG A 105 17.29 -1.13 -4.46
N PRO A 106 16.62 -1.89 -3.59
CA PRO A 106 16.66 -1.66 -2.14
C PRO A 106 18.05 -1.94 -1.56
N PRO A 107 18.43 -1.29 -0.44
CA PRO A 107 19.49 -1.76 0.43
C PRO A 107 19.28 -3.23 0.82
N ALA A 108 20.37 -3.96 1.02
CA ALA A 108 20.33 -5.42 1.14
C ALA A 108 19.53 -5.91 2.35
N ASP A 109 19.47 -5.12 3.41
CA ASP A 109 18.83 -5.42 4.70
C ASP A 109 17.32 -5.16 4.73
N VAL A 110 16.78 -4.35 3.81
CA VAL A 110 15.36 -3.94 3.79
C VAL A 110 14.42 -5.15 3.79
N PHE A 111 14.63 -6.11 2.88
CA PHE A 111 13.79 -7.30 2.76
C PHE A 111 14.43 -8.58 3.30
N GLU A 112 15.64 -8.51 3.84
CA GLU A 112 16.42 -9.68 4.26
C GLU A 112 15.67 -10.53 5.29
N ARG A 113 15.16 -9.91 6.36
CA ARG A 113 14.46 -10.62 7.44
C ARG A 113 13.16 -11.29 6.98
N SER A 114 12.46 -10.66 6.03
CA SER A 114 11.21 -11.19 5.47
C SER A 114 11.49 -12.34 4.49
N THR A 115 12.72 -12.44 3.97
CA THR A 115 13.13 -13.42 2.97
C THR A 115 14.15 -14.45 3.48
N GLU A 116 14.46 -14.45 4.78
CA GLU A 116 15.51 -15.27 5.43
C GLU A 116 15.35 -16.79 5.17
N LEU A 117 14.13 -17.27 4.94
CA LEU A 117 13.88 -18.69 4.65
C LEU A 117 14.41 -19.14 3.28
N GLY A 118 14.81 -18.20 2.42
CA GLY A 118 15.18 -18.47 1.05
C GLY A 118 13.92 -18.62 0.19
N PRO A 119 13.61 -17.65 -0.68
CA PRO A 119 12.43 -17.76 -1.53
C PRO A 119 12.65 -18.85 -2.60
N LYS A 120 11.62 -19.69 -2.81
CA LYS A 120 11.57 -20.62 -3.94
C LYS A 120 11.53 -19.86 -5.27
N GLU A 121 10.91 -18.69 -5.26
CA GLU A 121 10.84 -17.82 -6.42
C GLU A 121 11.23 -16.38 -6.04
N ASN A 122 12.14 -15.80 -6.82
CA ASN A 122 12.70 -14.47 -6.61
C ASN A 122 12.58 -13.69 -7.92
N LEU A 123 11.43 -13.04 -8.13
CA LEU A 123 11.11 -12.26 -9.33
C LEU A 123 10.88 -10.75 -9.11
N PRO A 124 11.50 -10.05 -8.14
CA PRO A 124 11.63 -8.61 -8.25
C PRO A 124 12.48 -8.20 -9.45
N ASN A 125 12.09 -7.12 -10.11
CA ASN A 125 12.83 -6.50 -11.20
C ASN A 125 12.77 -4.98 -11.06
N THR A 126 13.65 -4.28 -11.79
CA THR A 126 13.64 -2.83 -11.90
C THR A 126 12.86 -2.41 -13.14
N TRP A 127 11.95 -1.47 -12.94
CA TRP A 127 11.03 -0.95 -13.96
C TRP A 127 11.22 0.57 -14.07
N GLN A 128 11.03 1.07 -15.28
CA GLN A 128 10.92 2.50 -15.57
C GLN A 128 9.49 2.76 -16.04
N PHE A 129 8.85 3.76 -15.45
CA PHE A 129 7.49 4.18 -15.76
C PHE A 129 7.48 5.51 -16.49
#